data_AF-A0A9W4W175-F1
#
_entry.id   AF-A0A9W4W175-F1
#
_cell.length_a   1.000
_cell.length_b   1.000
_cell.length_c   1.000
_cell.angle_alpha   90.00
_cell.angle_beta   90.00
_cell.angle_gamma   90.00
#
_symmetry.space_group_name_H-M   'P 1'
#
loop_
_entity.id
_entity.type
_entity.pdbx_description
1 polymer ?
#
loop_
_entity_poly.entity_id
_entity_poly.type
_entity_poly.pdbx_seq_one_letter_code
_entity_poly.pdbx_strand_id
1 'polypeptide(L)'
;MEMSLKRGPKTTPVSIRLTEEERSRLVAEAGKRTLGEYIRTRLFNGESRPRRVQMPTTNARELAHVLAALGHSDLAPMLREMLKAARVGALPVTDETEAAIRSACSAMLEIRNRLMVALGLVEGSDHDP
;
A
#
# COMPACT_ATOMS: atom_id res chain seq x y z
N MET A 1 -9.69 31.24 -27.09
CA MET A 1 -10.03 30.15 -26.15
C MET A 1 -9.14 30.34 -24.92
N GLU A 2 -9.52 31.24 -24.01
CA GLU A 2 -8.74 31.58 -22.82
C GLU A 2 -9.01 30.56 -21.71
N MET A 3 -7.95 29.88 -21.26
CA MET A 3 -7.99 29.00 -20.09
C MET A 3 -7.82 29.86 -18.83
N SER A 4 -8.93 30.17 -18.17
CA SER A 4 -8.95 30.83 -16.87
C SER A 4 -8.38 29.90 -15.80
N LEU A 5 -7.17 30.17 -15.33
CA LEU A 5 -6.57 29.48 -14.19
C LEU A 5 -7.34 29.85 -12.92
N LYS A 6 -8.09 28.89 -12.37
CA LYS A 6 -8.75 29.01 -11.05
C LYS A 6 -7.69 29.33 -10.01
N ARG A 7 -7.66 30.60 -9.55
CA ARG A 7 -6.78 31.03 -8.45
C ARG A 7 -7.31 30.42 -7.15
N GLY A 8 -6.47 29.63 -6.48
CA GLY A 8 -6.75 29.19 -5.11
C GLY A 8 -6.95 30.39 -4.16
N PRO A 9 -7.53 30.16 -2.97
CA PRO A 9 -7.77 31.23 -2.01
C PRO A 9 -6.47 31.98 -1.69
N LYS A 10 -6.52 33.32 -1.70
CA LYS A 10 -5.35 34.17 -1.45
C LYS A 10 -4.84 33.91 -0.04
N THR A 11 -3.62 33.38 0.09
CA THR A 11 -2.92 33.22 1.37
C THR A 11 -1.98 34.39 1.59
N THR A 12 -2.15 35.12 2.69
CA THR A 12 -1.23 36.19 3.12
C THR A 12 -0.19 35.62 4.09
N PRO A 13 1.11 35.92 3.95
CA PRO A 13 2.12 35.48 4.90
C PRO A 13 1.90 36.10 6.28
N VAL A 14 2.19 35.33 7.32
CA VAL A 14 2.13 35.78 8.71
C VAL A 14 3.54 36.05 9.19
N SER A 15 3.85 37.33 9.48
CA SER A 15 5.14 37.76 10.02
C SER A 15 5.08 37.79 11.55
N ILE A 16 5.82 36.91 12.21
CA ILE A 16 5.91 36.82 13.68
C ILE A 16 7.36 37.11 14.08
N ARG A 17 7.55 37.92 15.12
CA ARG A 17 8.87 38.08 15.74
C ARG A 17 9.12 36.90 16.66
N LEU A 18 10.19 36.16 16.39
CA LEU A 18 10.64 35.03 17.19
C LEU A 18 12.08 35.31 17.64
N THR A 19 12.37 35.00 18.89
CA THR A 19 13.75 34.84 19.35
C THR A 19 14.37 33.57 18.76
N GLU A 20 15.70 33.45 18.79
CA GLU A 20 16.40 32.29 18.22
C GLU A 20 16.04 31.00 18.97
N GLU A 21 15.82 31.12 20.28
CA GLU A 21 15.39 30.04 21.17
C GLU A 21 13.97 29.56 20.83
N GLU A 22 13.04 30.49 20.64
CA GLU A 22 11.66 30.18 20.26
C GLU A 22 11.58 29.53 18.87
N ARG A 23 12.36 30.05 17.91
CA ARG A 23 12.46 29.49 16.57
C ARG A 23 13.01 28.07 16.61
N SER A 24 14.07 27.84 17.37
CA SER A 24 14.69 26.51 17.51
C SER A 24 13.74 25.49 18.14
N ARG A 25 12.98 25.88 19.17
CA ARG A 25 11.94 25.03 19.76
C ARG A 25 10.86 24.67 18.75
N LEU A 26 10.37 25.64 17.97
CA LEU A 26 9.35 25.39 16.95
C LEU A 26 9.85 24.48 15.83
N VAL A 27 11.12 24.59 15.43
CA VAL A 27 11.73 23.69 14.43
C VAL A 27 11.86 22.27 14.98
N ALA A 28 12.29 22.12 16.23
CA ALA A 28 12.40 20.82 16.88
C ALA A 28 11.03 20.13 17.02
N GLU A 29 9.99 20.89 17.40
CA GLU A 29 8.63 20.37 17.52
C GLU A 29 7.96 20.10 16.15
N ALA A 30 8.31 20.86 15.11
CA ALA A 30 7.77 20.66 13.75
C ALA A 30 8.23 19.33 13.12
N GLY A 31 9.41 18.83 13.51
CA GLY A 31 9.96 17.56 13.05
C GLY A 31 10.09 17.49 11.53
N LYS A 32 9.18 16.74 10.88
CA LYS A 32 9.15 16.55 9.41
C LYS A 32 8.27 17.57 8.66
N ARG A 33 7.56 18.46 9.37
CA ARG A 33 6.66 19.45 8.76
C ARG A 33 7.37 20.78 8.54
N THR A 34 6.87 21.56 7.58
CA THR A 34 7.33 22.94 7.44
C THR A 34 6.89 23.76 8.66
N LEU A 35 7.71 24.74 9.06
CA LEU A 35 7.42 25.59 10.23
C LEU A 35 6.04 26.27 10.11
N GLY A 36 5.68 26.73 8.91
CA GLY A 36 4.37 27.35 8.66
C GLY A 36 3.21 26.38 8.79
N GLU A 37 3.36 25.13 8.34
CA GLU A 37 2.36 24.08 8.54
C GLU A 37 2.22 23.72 10.02
N TYR A 38 3.33 23.63 10.75
CA TYR A 38 3.32 23.36 12.19
C TYR A 38 2.65 24.48 12.99
N ILE A 39 2.97 25.74 12.70
CA ILE A 39 2.35 26.92 13.33
C ILE A 39 0.85 26.96 13.00
N ARG A 40 0.47 26.74 11.74
CA ARG A 40 -0.95 26.69 11.33
C ARG A 40 -1.70 25.55 12.01
N THR A 41 -1.06 24.39 12.12
CA THR A 41 -1.57 23.23 12.87
C THR A 41 -1.79 23.62 14.33
N ARG A 42 -0.81 24.18 15.03
CA ARG A 42 -0.97 24.57 16.44
C ARG A 42 -2.04 25.65 16.65
N LEU A 43 -2.15 26.63 15.77
CA LEU A 43 -3.08 27.76 15.90
C LEU A 43 -4.52 27.43 15.49
N PHE A 44 -4.71 26.55 14.51
CA PHE A 44 -6.04 26.26 13.93
C PHE A 44 -6.50 24.79 14.09
N ASN A 45 -5.71 23.91 14.73
CA ASN A 45 -6.11 22.51 14.94
C ASN A 45 -7.04 22.29 16.15
N GLY A 46 -8.25 22.83 16.04
CA GLY A 46 -9.42 22.11 16.52
C GLY A 46 -9.83 20.95 15.58
N GLU A 47 -9.50 20.99 14.28
CA GLU A 47 -10.18 20.10 13.31
C GLU A 47 -9.33 19.35 12.28
N SER A 48 -8.09 19.75 11.99
CA SER A 48 -7.27 19.00 11.02
C SER A 48 -6.34 18.01 11.70
N ARG A 49 -6.91 16.84 12.09
CA ARG A 49 -6.11 15.63 12.25
C ARG A 49 -5.47 15.33 10.89
N PRO A 50 -4.13 15.39 10.77
CA PRO A 50 -3.47 15.10 9.50
C PRO A 50 -3.79 13.66 9.14
N ARG A 51 -4.39 13.46 7.97
CA ARG A 51 -4.59 12.13 7.40
C ARG A 51 -3.22 11.50 7.30
N ARG A 52 -2.94 10.48 8.13
CA ARG A 52 -1.71 9.69 8.06
C ARG A 52 -1.69 9.04 6.68
N VAL A 53 -1.01 9.65 5.73
CA VAL A 53 -0.57 8.93 4.53
C VAL A 53 0.55 8.04 5.02
N GLN A 54 0.24 6.77 5.29
CA GLN A 54 1.27 5.78 5.53
C GLN A 54 2.11 5.71 4.25
N MET A 55 3.31 6.28 4.28
CA MET A 55 4.29 5.97 3.26
C MET A 55 4.60 4.47 3.37
N PRO A 56 4.60 3.71 2.27
CA PRO A 56 4.94 2.30 2.32
C PRO A 56 6.33 2.17 2.93
N THR A 57 6.46 1.39 3.99
CA THR A 57 7.78 0.97 4.49
C THR A 57 8.50 0.22 3.37
N THR A 58 9.84 0.20 3.37
CA THR A 58 10.62 -0.53 2.35
C THR A 58 10.11 -1.97 2.16
N ASN A 59 9.66 -2.61 3.24
CA ASN A 59 9.07 -3.95 3.23
C ASN A 59 7.78 -4.03 2.40
N ALA A 60 6.90 -3.02 2.47
CA ALA A 60 5.66 -2.99 1.69
C ALA A 60 5.93 -2.87 0.18
N ARG A 61 7.03 -2.23 -0.22
CA ARG A 61 7.42 -2.12 -1.64
C ARG A 61 7.93 -3.45 -2.19
N GLU A 62 8.81 -4.13 -1.48
CA GLU A 62 9.31 -5.45 -1.88
C GLU A 62 8.17 -6.49 -1.94
N LEU A 63 7.27 -6.48 -0.95
CA LEU A 63 6.09 -7.34 -0.95
C LEU A 63 5.15 -7.04 -2.13
N ALA A 64 4.99 -5.77 -2.51
CA ALA A 64 4.19 -5.39 -3.67
C ALA A 64 4.84 -5.85 -4.98
N HIS A 65 6.17 -5.83 -5.07
CA HIS A 65 6.90 -6.38 -6.23
C HIS A 65 6.73 -7.89 -6.34
N VAL A 66 6.82 -8.63 -5.22
CA VAL A 66 6.55 -10.08 -5.20
C VAL A 66 5.11 -10.37 -5.61
N LEU A 67 4.12 -9.62 -5.11
CA LEU A 67 2.73 -9.78 -5.49
C LEU A 67 2.51 -9.47 -6.98
N ALA A 68 3.16 -8.42 -7.51
CA ALA A 68 3.09 -8.06 -8.92
C ALA A 68 3.72 -9.14 -9.80
N ALA A 69 4.88 -9.69 -9.42
CA ALA A 69 5.52 -10.80 -10.14
C ALA A 69 4.65 -12.06 -10.13
N LEU A 70 3.97 -12.35 -9.01
CA LEU A 70 3.01 -13.44 -8.93
C LEU A 70 1.79 -13.19 -9.84
N GLY A 71 1.26 -11.96 -9.89
CA GLY A 71 0.17 -11.60 -10.80
C GLY A 71 0.58 -11.63 -12.29
N HIS A 72 1.85 -11.34 -12.59
CA HIS A 72 2.42 -11.40 -13.94
C HIS A 72 2.86 -12.82 -14.34
N SER A 73 2.89 -13.76 -13.40
CA SER A 73 3.24 -15.13 -13.71
C SER A 73 2.20 -15.77 -14.63
N ASP A 74 2.66 -16.60 -15.55
CA ASP A 74 1.80 -17.29 -16.52
C ASP A 74 0.96 -18.43 -15.90
N LEU A 75 0.61 -18.34 -14.61
CA LEU A 75 -0.19 -19.35 -13.91
C LEU A 75 -1.57 -19.56 -14.56
N ALA A 76 -2.23 -18.47 -14.97
CA ALA A 76 -3.54 -18.57 -15.63
C ALA A 76 -3.44 -19.21 -17.04
N PRO A 77 -2.49 -18.83 -17.91
CA PRO A 77 -2.18 -19.58 -19.13
C PRO A 77 -1.83 -21.05 -18.88
N MET A 78 -0.96 -21.35 -17.91
CA MET A 78 -0.54 -22.73 -17.59
C MET A 78 -1.71 -23.60 -17.15
N LEU A 79 -2.58 -23.09 -16.28
CA LEU A 79 -3.81 -23.77 -15.86
C LEU A 79 -4.75 -24.06 -17.04
N ARG A 80 -4.86 -23.14 -17.99
CA ARG A 80 -5.67 -23.36 -19.21
C ARG A 80 -5.11 -24.49 -20.06
N GLU A 81 -3.79 -24.55 -20.24
CA GLU A 81 -3.15 -25.64 -20.98
C GLU A 81 -3.30 -26.99 -20.26
N MET A 82 -3.18 -27.02 -18.94
CA MET A 82 -3.47 -28.24 -18.15
C MET A 82 -4.93 -28.69 -18.31
N LEU A 83 -5.90 -27.77 -18.24
CA LEU A 83 -7.32 -28.08 -18.45
C LEU A 83 -7.59 -28.58 -19.87
N LYS A 84 -6.91 -28.02 -20.87
CA LYS A 84 -7.00 -28.46 -22.26
C LYS A 84 -6.44 -29.87 -22.42
N ALA A 85 -5.27 -30.15 -21.83
CA ALA A 85 -4.66 -31.48 -21.83
C ALA A 85 -5.56 -32.51 -21.13
N ALA A 86 -6.17 -32.15 -20.00
CA ALA A 86 -7.13 -33.00 -19.30
C ALA A 86 -8.39 -33.27 -20.13
N ARG A 87 -8.98 -32.24 -20.77
CA ARG A 87 -10.19 -32.38 -21.59
C ARG A 87 -9.97 -33.27 -22.81
N VAL A 88 -8.79 -33.24 -23.40
CA VAL A 88 -8.43 -34.07 -24.58
C VAL A 88 -7.93 -35.46 -24.15
N GLY A 89 -7.88 -35.75 -22.84
CA GLY A 89 -7.41 -37.04 -22.30
C GLY A 89 -5.89 -37.22 -22.39
N ALA A 90 -5.15 -36.17 -22.73
CA ALA A 90 -3.69 -36.16 -22.83
C ALA A 90 -3.00 -36.03 -21.46
N LEU A 91 -3.75 -35.58 -20.43
CA LEU A 91 -3.32 -35.60 -19.04
C LEU A 91 -4.09 -36.71 -18.30
N PRO A 92 -3.45 -37.82 -17.90
CA PRO A 92 -4.10 -38.82 -17.06
C PRO A 92 -4.37 -38.20 -15.67
N VAL A 93 -5.63 -37.84 -15.41
CA VAL A 93 -6.06 -37.33 -14.11
C VAL A 93 -6.34 -38.53 -13.21
N THR A 94 -5.28 -39.05 -12.59
CA THR A 94 -5.40 -40.04 -11.50
C THR A 94 -5.72 -39.33 -10.18
N ASP A 95 -6.23 -40.07 -9.20
CA ASP A 95 -6.50 -39.54 -7.85
C ASP A 95 -5.26 -38.88 -7.22
N GLU A 96 -4.07 -39.43 -7.48
CA GLU A 96 -2.79 -38.87 -7.03
C GLU A 96 -2.49 -37.53 -7.71
N THR A 97 -2.74 -37.44 -9.02
CA THR A 97 -2.52 -36.21 -9.80
C THR A 97 -3.49 -35.12 -9.37
N GLU A 98 -4.74 -35.49 -9.10
CA GLU A 98 -5.75 -34.58 -8.58
C GLU A 98 -5.39 -34.07 -7.18
N ALA A 99 -4.94 -34.95 -6.29
CA ALA A 99 -4.48 -34.56 -4.95
C ALA A 99 -3.28 -33.59 -5.01
N ALA A 100 -2.32 -33.85 -5.89
CA ALA A 100 -1.17 -32.98 -6.11
C ALA A 100 -1.58 -31.58 -6.61
N ILE A 101 -2.52 -31.51 -7.56
CA ILE A 101 -3.04 -30.23 -8.08
C ILE A 101 -3.78 -29.45 -7.00
N ARG A 102 -4.66 -30.11 -6.22
CA ARG A 102 -5.38 -29.46 -5.10
C ARG A 102 -4.41 -28.92 -4.06
N SER A 103 -3.39 -29.70 -3.70
CA SER A 103 -2.34 -29.29 -2.75
C SER A 103 -1.58 -28.06 -3.24
N ALA A 104 -1.15 -28.06 -4.51
CA ALA A 104 -0.47 -26.91 -5.12
C ALA A 104 -1.35 -25.66 -5.15
N CYS A 105 -2.63 -25.79 -5.51
CA CYS A 105 -3.59 -24.69 -5.48
C CYS A 105 -3.77 -24.12 -4.06
N SER A 106 -3.85 -24.98 -3.05
CA SER A 106 -3.96 -24.55 -1.65
C SER A 106 -2.73 -23.76 -1.20
N ALA A 107 -1.52 -24.25 -1.51
CA ALA A 107 -0.27 -23.56 -1.17
C ALA A 107 -0.17 -22.18 -1.85
N MET A 108 -0.59 -22.06 -3.12
CA MET A 108 -0.62 -20.76 -3.81
C MET A 108 -1.59 -19.77 -3.18
N LEU A 109 -2.79 -20.23 -2.77
CA LEU A 109 -3.78 -19.39 -2.09
C LEU A 109 -3.25 -18.91 -0.73
N GLU A 110 -2.54 -19.77 0.00
CA GLU A 110 -1.92 -19.41 1.27
C GLU A 110 -0.84 -18.34 1.09
N ILE A 111 0.06 -18.50 0.11
CA ILE A 111 1.09 -17.50 -0.20
C ILE A 111 0.44 -16.16 -0.58
N ARG A 112 -0.58 -16.18 -1.45
CA ARG A 112 -1.34 -14.98 -1.82
C ARG A 112 -1.93 -14.30 -0.59
N ASN A 113 -2.61 -15.05 0.28
CA ASN A 113 -3.28 -14.48 1.45
C ASN A 113 -2.26 -13.87 2.43
N ARG A 114 -1.15 -14.55 2.71
CA ARG A 114 -0.07 -14.02 3.54
C ARG A 114 0.51 -12.73 2.96
N LEU A 115 0.70 -12.65 1.65
CA LEU A 115 1.15 -11.42 0.98
C LEU A 115 0.11 -10.28 1.09
N MET A 116 -1.18 -10.58 0.90
CA MET A 116 -2.25 -9.58 1.04
C MET A 116 -2.36 -9.02 2.46
N VAL A 117 -2.20 -9.86 3.48
CA VAL A 117 -2.16 -9.46 4.89
C VAL A 117 -0.92 -8.63 5.19
N ALA A 118 0.26 -9.08 4.74
CA ALA A 118 1.52 -8.35 4.96
C ALA A 118 1.54 -6.97 4.27
N LEU A 119 0.77 -6.80 3.19
CA LEU A 119 0.56 -5.53 2.50
C LEU A 119 -0.55 -4.66 3.11
N GLY A 120 -1.30 -5.17 4.10
CA GLY A 120 -2.41 -4.46 4.73
C GLY A 120 -3.61 -4.24 3.81
N LEU A 121 -3.76 -5.05 2.75
CA LEU A 121 -4.85 -4.95 1.78
C LEU A 121 -6.10 -5.72 2.20
N VAL A 122 -5.94 -6.65 3.14
CA VAL A 122 -7.00 -7.41 3.80
C VAL A 122 -6.73 -7.35 5.29
N GLU A 123 -7.75 -7.06 6.10
CA GLU A 123 -7.65 -7.21 7.55
C GLU A 123 -7.38 -8.68 7.85
N GLY A 124 -6.15 -8.98 8.27
CA GLY A 124 -5.83 -10.31 8.78
C GLY A 124 -6.77 -10.57 9.96
N SER A 125 -7.58 -11.61 9.89
CA SER A 125 -8.23 -12.15 11.07
C SER A 125 -7.15 -12.41 12.10
N ASP A 126 -7.19 -11.65 13.20
CA ASP A 126 -6.27 -11.71 14.33
C ASP A 126 -5.78 -13.13 14.61
N HIS A 127 -4.52 -13.39 14.27
CA HIS A 127 -3.76 -14.41 14.96
C HIS A 127 -2.28 -14.04 14.91
N ASP A 128 -1.89 -13.24 15.89
CA ASP A 128 -0.51 -13.11 16.35
C ASP A 128 -0.48 -13.65 17.79
N PRO A 129 0.53 -14.45 18.18
CA PRO A 129 1.04 -14.42 19.54
C PRO A 129 2.11 -13.34 19.72
#